data_AF-A0A7K4CJV9-F1
#
_entry.id   AF-A0A7K4CJV9-F1
#
_cell.length_a   1.000
_cell.length_b   1.000
_cell.length_c   1.000
_cell.angle_alpha   90.00
_cell.angle_beta   90.00
_cell.angle_gamma   90.00
#
_symmetry.space_group_name_H-M   'P 1'
#
loop_
_entity.id
_entity.type
_entity.pdbx_description
1 polymer ?
#
loop_
_entity_poly.entity_id
_entity_poly.type
_entity_poly.pdbx_seq_one_letter_code
_entity_poly.pdbx_strand_id
1 'polypeptide(L)'
;TAFQSSLEVSEAALKNDANDTSILELKGRALLKLGRYEEAVKAFDQAIEMAAPGSFRAPSAWIGKGDALLALGNYEEALKAYNRAIDLSPVYYDAWKGRGEAQKSMGLVAEASSSFYVARKLGYKE
;
A
#
# COMPACT_ATOMS: atom_id res chain seq x y z
N THR A 1 8.17 -6.49 -20.45
CA THR A 1 6.83 -7.04 -20.06
C THR A 1 5.88 -5.89 -19.78
N ALA A 2 4.56 -6.11 -19.70
CA ALA A 2 3.57 -5.03 -19.49
C ALA A 2 3.86 -4.11 -18.30
N PHE A 3 4.53 -4.60 -17.25
CA PHE A 3 4.93 -3.80 -16.08
C PHE A 3 6.07 -2.82 -16.35
N GLN A 4 7.05 -3.20 -17.19
CA GLN A 4 8.09 -2.27 -17.62
C GLN A 4 7.51 -1.16 -18.50
N SER A 5 6.59 -1.51 -19.41
CA SER A 5 5.86 -0.52 -20.20
C SER A 5 5.01 0.39 -19.32
N SER A 6 4.36 -0.14 -18.28
CA SER A 6 3.62 0.67 -17.31
C SER A 6 4.54 1.65 -16.56
N LEU A 7 5.76 1.23 -16.21
CA LEU A 7 6.73 2.09 -15.55
C LEU A 7 7.20 3.23 -16.47
N GLU A 8 7.53 2.93 -17.73
CA GLU A 8 7.93 3.92 -18.73
C GLU A 8 6.82 4.95 -19.00
N VAL A 9 5.56 4.48 -19.10
CA VAL A 9 4.40 5.37 -19.28
C VAL A 9 4.20 6.27 -18.06
N SER A 10 4.32 5.74 -16.83
CA SER A 10 4.23 6.55 -15.61
C SER A 10 5.35 7.59 -15.51
N GLU A 11 6.58 7.25 -15.90
CA GLU A 11 7.72 8.17 -15.91
C GLU A 11 7.58 9.27 -16.98
N ALA A 12 7.05 8.94 -18.16
CA ALA A 12 6.75 9.92 -19.19
C ALA A 12 5.58 10.85 -18.79
N ALA A 13 4.56 10.33 -18.10
CA ALA A 13 3.42 11.10 -17.63
C ALA A 13 3.81 12.08 -16.51
N LEU A 14 4.67 11.67 -15.56
CA LEU A 14 5.20 12.55 -14.50
C LEU A 14 6.01 13.73 -15.05
N LYS A 15 6.62 13.59 -16.24
CA LYS A 15 7.33 14.70 -16.90
C LYS A 15 6.39 15.76 -17.48
N ASN A 16 5.14 15.41 -17.79
CA ASN A 16 4.19 16.30 -18.46
C ASN A 16 3.10 16.84 -17.51
N ASP A 17 2.76 16.14 -16.44
CA ASP A 17 1.82 16.61 -15.43
C ASP A 17 2.22 16.06 -14.04
N ALA A 18 3.10 16.79 -13.37
CA ALA A 18 3.81 16.35 -12.16
C ALA A 18 2.93 16.33 -10.88
N ASN A 19 1.61 16.48 -10.99
CA ASN A 19 0.73 16.68 -9.83
C ASN A 19 -0.34 15.58 -9.62
N ASP A 20 -0.29 14.48 -10.35
CA ASP A 20 -1.24 13.37 -10.17
C ASP A 20 -0.69 12.26 -9.28
N THR A 21 -1.13 12.26 -8.02
CA THR A 21 -0.92 11.18 -7.02
C THR A 21 -1.23 9.78 -7.57
N SER A 22 -2.18 9.67 -8.50
CA SER A 22 -2.57 8.40 -9.12
C SER A 22 -1.44 7.79 -9.95
N ILE A 23 -0.60 8.61 -10.59
CA ILE A 23 0.53 8.13 -11.40
C ILE A 23 1.62 7.56 -10.49
N LEU A 24 1.89 8.21 -9.36
CA LEU A 24 2.86 7.72 -8.38
C LEU A 24 2.42 6.39 -7.75
N GLU A 25 1.13 6.25 -7.46
CA GLU A 25 0.59 4.96 -7.00
C GLU A 25 0.68 3.86 -8.07
N LEU A 26 0.41 4.18 -9.34
CA LEU A 26 0.56 3.22 -10.45
C LEU A 26 2.02 2.79 -10.59
N LYS A 27 2.96 3.75 -10.51
CA LYS A 27 4.40 3.48 -10.48
C LYS A 27 4.77 2.56 -9.31
N GLY A 28 4.33 2.86 -8.10
CA GLY A 28 4.56 2.03 -6.91
C GLY A 28 4.03 0.60 -7.09
N ARG A 29 2.82 0.44 -7.63
CA ARG A 29 2.23 -0.88 -7.94
C ARG A 29 3.01 -1.64 -9.00
N ALA A 30 3.49 -0.97 -10.05
CA ALA A 30 4.32 -1.60 -11.07
C ALA A 30 5.66 -2.07 -10.48
N LEU A 31 6.30 -1.24 -9.66
CA LEU A 31 7.55 -1.57 -8.97
C LEU A 31 7.40 -2.75 -8.01
N LEU A 32 6.30 -2.81 -7.25
CA LEU A 32 5.93 -3.98 -6.43
C LEU A 32 5.90 -5.27 -7.25
N LYS A 33 5.22 -5.25 -8.41
CA LYS A 33 5.10 -6.43 -9.28
C LYS A 33 6.42 -6.84 -9.93
N LEU A 34 7.34 -5.88 -10.10
CA LEU A 34 8.70 -6.11 -10.59
C LEU A 34 9.67 -6.54 -9.48
N GLY A 35 9.24 -6.62 -8.22
CA GLY A 35 10.10 -6.96 -7.08
C GLY A 35 11.05 -5.82 -6.65
N ARG A 36 10.83 -4.60 -7.13
CA ARG A 36 11.64 -3.40 -6.81
C ARG A 36 11.03 -2.69 -5.60
N TYR A 37 11.09 -3.34 -4.44
CA TYR A 37 10.29 -2.95 -3.28
C TYR A 37 10.71 -1.61 -2.66
N GLU A 38 12.01 -1.31 -2.54
CA GLU A 38 12.49 -0.04 -2.00
C GLU A 38 12.06 1.15 -2.86
N GLU A 39 12.05 0.96 -4.17
CA GLU A 39 11.60 1.99 -5.11
C GLU A 39 10.07 2.13 -5.07
N ALA A 40 9.35 1.03 -4.85
CA ALA A 40 7.91 1.08 -4.63
C ALA A 40 7.58 1.89 -3.37
N VAL A 41 8.29 1.67 -2.26
CA VAL A 41 8.14 2.46 -1.02
C VAL A 41 8.31 3.95 -1.31
N LYS A 42 9.38 4.35 -2.01
CA LYS A 42 9.62 5.76 -2.38
C LYS A 42 8.49 6.34 -3.22
N ALA A 43 7.97 5.59 -4.20
CA ALA A 43 6.86 6.05 -5.03
C ALA A 43 5.57 6.26 -4.22
N PHE A 44 5.27 5.35 -3.29
CA PHE A 44 4.12 5.51 -2.40
C PHE A 44 4.30 6.64 -1.39
N ASP A 45 5.51 6.85 -0.86
CA ASP A 45 5.81 7.99 0.02
C ASP A 45 5.55 9.32 -0.69
N GLN A 46 6.02 9.47 -1.93
CA GLN A 46 5.74 10.66 -2.74
C GLN A 46 4.23 10.82 -2.99
N ALA A 47 3.51 9.73 -3.28
CA ALA A 47 2.06 9.77 -3.48
C ALA A 47 1.33 10.23 -2.21
N ILE A 48 1.78 9.78 -1.03
CA ILE A 48 1.24 10.15 0.28
C ILE A 48 1.51 11.62 0.58
N GLU A 49 2.72 12.11 0.34
CA GLU A 49 3.11 13.51 0.59
C GLU A 49 2.33 14.49 -0.28
N MET A 50 2.04 14.11 -1.53
CA MET A 50 1.28 14.93 -2.48
C MET A 50 -0.23 14.87 -2.24
N ALA A 51 -0.75 13.79 -1.65
CA ALA A 51 -2.16 13.70 -1.31
C ALA A 51 -2.46 14.66 -0.16
N ALA A 52 -3.11 15.79 -0.47
CA ALA A 52 -3.56 16.74 0.55
C ALA A 52 -4.34 16.01 1.67
N PRO A 53 -4.18 16.42 2.95
CA PRO A 53 -4.91 15.82 4.06
C PRO A 53 -6.42 15.78 3.76
N GLY A 54 -7.03 14.60 3.83
CA GLY A 54 -8.46 14.40 3.52
C GLY A 54 -8.78 13.94 2.09
N SER A 55 -7.77 13.72 1.24
CA SER A 55 -7.98 13.13 -0.10
C SER A 55 -8.36 11.65 -0.03
N PHE A 56 -9.43 11.28 -0.75
CA PHE A 56 -9.95 9.90 -0.87
C PHE A 56 -8.94 8.88 -1.44
N ARG A 57 -7.79 9.33 -1.98
CA ARG A 57 -6.77 8.46 -2.60
C ARG A 57 -5.67 7.99 -1.64
N ALA A 58 -5.59 8.52 -0.42
CA ALA A 58 -4.50 8.17 0.49
C ALA A 58 -4.49 6.69 0.97
N PRO A 59 -5.63 6.01 1.24
CA PRO A 59 -5.60 4.65 1.80
C PRO A 59 -4.87 3.62 0.91
N SER A 60 -5.05 3.69 -0.42
CA SER A 60 -4.40 2.75 -1.35
C SER A 60 -2.89 2.92 -1.39
N ALA A 61 -2.38 4.15 -1.29
CA ALA A 61 -0.94 4.40 -1.21
C ALA A 61 -0.33 3.86 0.08
N TRP A 62 -1.02 4.00 1.23
CA TRP A 62 -0.59 3.42 2.49
C TRP A 62 -0.59 1.88 2.47
N ILE A 63 -1.60 1.25 1.85
CA ILE A 63 -1.64 -0.20 1.65
C ILE A 63 -0.46 -0.65 0.79
N GLY A 64 -0.23 0.01 -0.36
CA GLY A 64 0.88 -0.32 -1.25
C GLY A 64 2.26 -0.15 -0.59
N LYS A 65 2.43 0.89 0.22
CA LYS A 65 3.63 1.08 1.05
C LYS A 65 3.79 -0.09 2.04
N GLY A 66 2.71 -0.48 2.70
CA GLY A 66 2.68 -1.62 3.62
C GLY A 66 3.12 -2.91 2.93
N ASP A 67 2.57 -3.21 1.74
CA ASP A 67 2.90 -4.41 0.97
C ASP A 67 4.38 -4.44 0.57
N ALA A 68 4.94 -3.30 0.17
CA ALA A 68 6.35 -3.19 -0.20
C ALA A 68 7.27 -3.41 1.02
N LEU A 69 6.92 -2.82 2.17
CA LEU A 69 7.66 -3.00 3.43
C LEU A 69 7.56 -4.43 3.95
N LEU A 70 6.39 -5.06 3.84
CA LEU A 70 6.18 -6.44 4.20
C LEU A 70 7.07 -7.37 3.36
N ALA A 71 7.15 -7.13 2.05
CA ALA A 71 8.02 -7.88 1.15
C ALA A 71 9.53 -7.68 1.46
N LEU A 72 9.90 -6.53 2.01
CA LEU A 72 11.27 -6.25 2.49
C LEU A 72 11.58 -6.85 3.86
N GLY A 73 10.60 -7.42 4.56
CA GLY A 73 10.77 -7.90 5.94
C GLY A 73 10.68 -6.81 7.01
N ASN A 74 10.36 -5.56 6.63
CA ASN A 74 10.21 -4.43 7.54
C ASN A 74 8.81 -4.44 8.17
N TYR A 75 8.54 -5.44 9.02
CA TYR A 75 7.20 -5.75 9.50
C TYR A 75 6.60 -4.65 10.41
N GLU A 76 7.41 -3.97 11.21
CA GLU A 76 6.95 -2.88 12.08
C GLU A 76 6.46 -1.67 11.26
N GLU A 77 7.22 -1.27 10.25
CA GLU A 77 6.86 -0.17 9.35
C GLU A 77 5.67 -0.55 8.46
N ALA A 78 5.60 -1.80 8.01
CA ALA A 78 4.43 -2.31 7.28
C ALA A 78 3.17 -2.22 8.14
N LEU A 79 3.24 -2.67 9.39
CA LEU A 79 2.15 -2.56 10.38
C LEU A 79 1.71 -1.11 10.58
N LYS A 80 2.64 -0.16 10.73
CA LYS A 80 2.34 1.28 10.82
C LYS A 80 1.60 1.78 9.57
N ALA A 81 2.05 1.38 8.38
CA ALA A 81 1.41 1.77 7.12
C ALA A 81 -0.03 1.23 6.99
N TYR A 82 -0.25 -0.05 7.31
CA TYR A 82 -1.60 -0.63 7.29
C TYR A 82 -2.52 0.00 8.34
N ASN A 83 -2.02 0.28 9.54
CA ASN A 83 -2.80 1.03 10.55
C ASN A 83 -3.22 2.39 10.02
N ARG A 84 -2.31 3.11 9.35
CA ARG A 84 -2.64 4.40 8.77
C ARG A 84 -3.71 4.32 7.68
N ALA A 85 -3.67 3.27 6.85
CA ALA A 85 -4.74 3.01 5.87
C ALA A 85 -6.10 2.75 6.55
N ILE A 86 -6.11 1.97 7.64
CA ILE A 86 -7.31 1.64 8.43
C ILE A 86 -7.89 2.89 9.12
N ASP A 87 -7.04 3.74 9.69
CA ASP A 87 -7.46 4.98 10.33
C ASP A 87 -8.13 5.94 9.35
N LEU A 88 -7.64 5.97 8.10
CA LEU A 88 -8.24 6.77 7.03
C LEU A 88 -9.55 6.15 6.52
N SER A 89 -9.60 4.82 6.41
CA SER A 89 -10.80 4.11 5.99
C SER A 89 -10.77 2.65 6.48
N PRO A 90 -11.61 2.30 7.46
CA PRO A 90 -11.58 0.97 8.07
C PRO A 90 -12.26 -0.11 7.19
N VAL A 91 -12.80 0.26 6.01
CA VAL A 91 -13.52 -0.67 5.14
C VAL A 91 -12.63 -1.39 4.13
N TYR A 92 -11.34 -1.03 4.03
CA TYR A 92 -10.42 -1.68 3.10
C TYR A 92 -9.99 -3.05 3.59
N TYR A 93 -10.51 -4.09 2.94
CA TYR A 93 -10.15 -5.49 3.15
C TYR A 93 -8.63 -5.71 3.18
N ASP A 94 -7.91 -5.19 2.16
CA ASP A 94 -6.48 -5.42 1.99
C ASP A 94 -5.65 -4.83 3.14
N ALA A 95 -6.07 -3.70 3.72
CA ALA A 95 -5.37 -3.10 4.85
C ALA A 95 -5.42 -4.00 6.10
N TRP A 96 -6.58 -4.57 6.42
CA TRP A 96 -6.74 -5.48 7.54
C TRP A 96 -6.01 -6.81 7.32
N LYS A 97 -6.05 -7.31 6.07
CA LYS A 97 -5.32 -8.52 5.69
C LYS A 97 -3.80 -8.32 5.84
N GLY A 98 -3.25 -7.28 5.22
CA GLY A 98 -1.83 -6.96 5.31
C GLY A 98 -1.37 -6.71 6.75
N ARG A 99 -2.21 -6.05 7.55
CA ARG A 99 -1.94 -5.88 8.99
C ARG A 99 -1.80 -7.21 9.72
N GLY A 100 -2.71 -8.15 9.47
CA GLY A 100 -2.64 -9.50 10.05
C GLY A 100 -1.39 -10.26 9.60
N GLU A 101 -0.96 -10.11 8.34
CA GLU A 101 0.27 -10.71 7.82
C GLU A 101 1.53 -10.14 8.48
N ALA A 102 1.59 -8.81 8.68
CA ALA A 102 2.67 -8.15 9.42
C ALA A 102 2.73 -8.63 10.88
N GLN A 103 1.59 -8.63 11.58
CA GLN A 103 1.49 -9.09 12.97
C GLN A 103 1.91 -10.56 13.11
N LYS A 104 1.46 -11.43 12.20
CA LYS A 104 1.87 -12.84 12.18
C LYS A 104 3.38 -12.99 11.99
N SER A 105 3.97 -12.20 11.09
CA SER A 105 5.42 -12.22 10.83
C SER A 105 6.24 -11.77 12.04
N MET A 106 5.66 -10.93 12.91
CA MET A 106 6.22 -10.51 14.19
C MET A 106 5.92 -11.47 15.36
N GLY A 107 5.16 -12.55 15.15
CA GLY A 107 4.76 -13.48 16.21
C GLY A 107 3.55 -13.04 17.05
N LEU A 108 2.87 -11.96 16.67
CA LEU A 108 1.69 -11.40 17.34
C LEU A 108 0.41 -12.14 16.89
N VAL A 109 0.29 -13.41 17.27
CA VAL A 109 -0.71 -14.34 16.73
C VAL A 109 -2.16 -13.96 17.11
N ALA A 110 -2.38 -13.44 18.31
CA ALA A 110 -3.71 -13.06 18.78
C ALA A 110 -4.25 -11.83 18.03
N GLU A 111 -3.39 -10.83 17.84
CA GLU A 111 -3.66 -9.62 17.11
C GLU A 111 -3.87 -9.90 15.62
N ALA A 112 -3.03 -10.76 15.03
CA ALA A 112 -3.20 -11.21 13.65
C ALA A 112 -4.56 -11.89 13.44
N SER A 113 -4.97 -12.77 14.35
CA SER A 113 -6.27 -13.45 14.29
C SER A 113 -7.44 -12.46 14.31
N SER A 114 -7.32 -11.41 15.12
CA SER A 114 -8.32 -10.33 15.20
C SER A 114 -8.37 -9.53 13.90
N SER A 115 -7.21 -9.19 13.33
CA SER A 115 -7.13 -8.48 12.04
C SER A 115 -7.72 -9.30 10.88
N PHE A 116 -7.39 -10.59 10.79
CA PHE A 116 -7.96 -11.48 9.76
C PHE A 116 -9.46 -11.69 9.92
N TYR A 117 -9.97 -11.72 11.15
CA TYR A 117 -11.41 -11.80 11.40
C TYR A 117 -12.15 -10.60 10.80
N VAL A 118 -11.64 -9.38 11.01
CA VAL A 118 -12.22 -8.16 10.44
C VAL A 118 -12.09 -8.15 8.92
N ALA A 119 -10.92 -8.48 8.37
CA ALA A 119 -10.73 -8.60 6.93
C ALA A 119 -11.78 -9.53 6.32
N ARG A 120 -11.93 -10.75 6.86
CA ARG A 120 -12.90 -11.73 6.38
C ARG A 120 -14.34 -11.20 6.42
N LYS A 121 -14.74 -10.48 7.49
CA LYS A 121 -16.06 -9.85 7.58
C LYS A 121 -16.30 -8.79 6.51
N LEU A 122 -15.26 -8.05 6.11
CA LEU A 122 -15.34 -7.04 5.05
C LEU A 122 -15.45 -7.68 3.66
N GLY A 123 -14.73 -8.78 3.42
CA GLY A 123 -14.75 -9.50 2.13
C GLY A 123 -16.04 -10.27 1.82
N TYR A 124 -16.95 -10.41 2.79
CA TYR A 124 -18.26 -11.05 2.62
C TYR A 124 -19.43 -10.06 2.49
N LYS A 125 -19.17 -8.75 2.40
CA LYS A 125 -20.24 -7.80 2.09
C LYS A 125 -20.53 -7.87 0.59
N GLU A 126 -21.53 -8.67 0.25
CA GLU A 126 -22.17 -8.77 -1.08
C GLU A 126 -22.90 -7.47 -1.46
#